data_AF-A0A2G9MYL8-F1
#
_entry.id   AF-A0A2G9MYL8-F1
#
_cell.length_a   1.000
_cell.length_b   1.000
_cell.length_c   1.000
_cell.angle_alpha   90.00
_cell.angle_beta   90.00
_cell.angle_gamma   90.00
#
_symmetry.space_group_name_H-M   'P 1'
#
loop_
_entity.id
_entity.type
_entity.pdbx_description
1 polymer ?
#
loop_
_entity_poly.entity_id
_entity_poly.type
_entity_poly.pdbx_seq_one_letter_code
_entity_poly.pdbx_strand_id
1 'polypeptide(L)' 'RCQACLSYTLEQTHCGLAAKSVHPPPYKLQDRFADYRRKAAGLE' A
#
# COMPACT_ATOMS: atom_id res chain seq x y z
N ARG A 1 3.01 0.60 9.79
CA ARG A 1 3.55 -0.78 9.91
C ARG A 1 4.92 -0.83 9.24
N CYS A 2 5.93 -1.29 9.98
CA CYS A 2 7.28 -1.48 9.43
C CYS A 2 7.25 -2.55 8.33
N GLN A 3 7.97 -2.32 7.24
CA GLN A 3 8.05 -3.30 6.14
C GLN A 3 9.12 -4.38 6.37
N ALA A 4 10.06 -4.18 7.30
CA ALA A 4 11.11 -5.15 7.64
C ALA A 4 10.63 -6.18 8.67
N CYS A 5 10.25 -5.72 9.86
CA CYS A 5 9.86 -6.59 10.98
C CYS A 5 8.35 -6.74 11.16
N LEU A 6 7.55 -6.08 10.31
CA LEU A 6 6.09 -6.16 10.29
C LEU A 6 5.38 -5.63 11.55
N SER A 7 6.10 -5.05 12.51
CA SER A 7 5.55 -4.43 13.71
C SER A 7 4.69 -3.20 13.41
N TYR A 8 3.72 -2.96 14.29
CA TYR A 8 2.99 -1.70 14.34
C TYR A 8 3.85 -0.64 15.03
N THR A 9 3.86 0.55 14.45
CA THR A 9 4.58 1.72 14.98
C THR A 9 3.80 2.97 14.57
N LEU A 10 3.92 4.01 15.39
CA LEU A 10 3.42 5.35 15.11
C LEU A 10 4.48 6.23 14.44
N GLU A 11 5.74 5.78 14.41
CA GLU A 11 6.85 6.48 13.79
C GLU A 11 6.81 6.38 12.26
N GLN A 12 7.33 7.40 11.58
CA GLN A 12 7.45 7.41 10.13
C GLN A 12 8.52 6.43 9.63
N THR A 13 9.52 6.10 10.46
CA THR A 13 10.61 5.18 10.13
C THR A 13 10.80 4.17 11.26
N HIS A 14 11.05 2.91 10.92
CA HIS A 14 11.33 1.84 11.87
C HIS A 14 12.19 0.76 11.20
N CYS A 15 13.20 0.24 11.91
CA CYS A 15 14.22 -0.65 11.34
C CYS A 15 14.92 -0.07 10.09
N GLY A 16 15.08 1.27 10.01
CA GLY A 16 15.70 1.94 8.87
C GLY A 16 14.84 2.04 7.60
N LEU A 17 13.61 1.51 7.62
CA LEU A 17 12.67 1.64 6.51
C LEU A 17 11.52 2.58 6.86
N ALA A 18 10.99 3.27 5.84
CA ALA A 18 9.76 4.04 5.99
C ALA A 18 8.58 3.11 6.32
N ALA A 19 7.84 3.45 7.38
CA ALA A 19 6.62 2.77 7.75
C ALA A 19 5.53 3.06 6.72
N LYS A 20 4.74 2.04 6.35
CA LYS A 20 3.58 2.20 5.47
C LYS A 20 2.28 2.22 6.27
N SER A 21 1.25 2.84 5.70
CA SER A 21 -0.10 2.77 6.24
C SER A 21 -0.52 1.32 6.41
N VAL A 22 -1.17 1.02 7.54
CA VAL A 22 -1.70 -0.32 7.81
C VAL A 22 -2.91 -0.58 6.92
N HIS A 23 -3.78 0.42 6.81
CA HIS A 23 -5.05 0.27 6.14
C HIS A 23 -4.84 0.30 4.61
N PRO A 24 -5.56 -0.58 3.89
CA PRO A 24 -5.55 -0.54 2.43
C PRO A 24 -6.23 0.74 1.91
N PRO A 25 -5.96 1.13 0.65
CA PRO A 25 -6.70 2.19 -0.01
C PRO A 25 -8.20 1.84 -0.06
N PRO A 26 -9.10 2.83 0.05
CA PRO A 26 -10.54 2.57 -0.02
C PRO A 26 -10.92 2.08 -1.42
N TYR A 27 -11.71 1.02 -1.47
CA TYR A 27 -12.32 0.54 -2.72
C TYR A 27 -13.52 1.42 -3.10
N LYS A 28 -13.68 1.69 -4.40
CA LYS A 28 -14.82 2.42 -4.96
C LYS A 28 -15.39 1.64 -6.13
N LEU A 29 -16.71 1.49 -6.20
CA LEU A 29 -17.39 0.75 -7.27
C LEU A 29 -17.08 1.32 -8.66
N GLN A 30 -16.96 2.64 -8.79
CA GLN A 30 -16.70 3.30 -10.07
C GLN A 30 -15.22 3.24 -10.51
N ASP A 31 -14.31 2.83 -9.61
CA ASP A 31 -12.85 2.73 -9.80
C ASP A 31 -12.27 3.24 -11.13
N ARG A 32 -12.17 4.58 -11.27
CA ARG A 32 -11.82 5.25 -12.53
C ARG A 32 -10.45 4.87 -13.10
N PHE A 33 -9.61 4.22 -12.30
CA PHE A 33 -8.24 3.84 -12.67
C PHE A 33 -8.04 2.31 -12.63
N ALA A 34 -9.12 1.53 -12.63
CA ALA A 34 -9.04 0.06 -12.59
C ALA A 34 -8.19 -0.49 -13.74
N ASP A 35 -8.48 -0.07 -14.97
CA ASP A 35 -7.78 -0.55 -16.18
C ASP A 35 -6.29 -0.20 -16.14
N TYR A 36 -5.99 1.05 -15.79
CA TYR A 36 -4.60 1.50 -15.62
C TYR A 36 -3.85 0.65 -14.58
N ARG A 37 -4.45 0.36 -13.43
CA ARG A 37 -3.82 -0.49 -12.40
C ARG A 37 -3.64 -1.94 -12.85
N ARG A 38 -4.59 -2.50 -13.62
CA ARG A 38 -4.49 -3.86 -14.17
C ARG A 38 -3.36 -3.96 -15.19
N LYS A 39 -3.26 -2.98 -16.09
CA LYS A 39 -2.17 -2.87 -17.06
C LYS A 39 -0.80 -2.74 -16.39
N ALA A 40 -0.69 -1.87 -15.38
CA ALA A 40 0.54 -1.70 -14.62
C ALA A 40 0.95 -2.98 -13.85
N ALA A 41 -0.02 -3.82 -13.48
CA ALA A 41 0.21 -5.12 -12.86
C ALA A 41 0.50 -6.25 -13.85
N GLY A 42 0.42 -6.00 -15.17
CA GLY A 42 0.62 -7.02 -16.21
C GLY A 42 -0.50 -8.06 -16.28
N LEU A 43 -1.72 -7.68 -15.87
CA LEU A 43 -2.90 -8.56 -15.83
C LEU A 43 -3.84 -8.36 -17.04
N GLU A 44 -3.36 -7.69 -18.11
CA GLU A 44 -4.05 -7.51 -19.40
C GLU A 44 -3.63 -8.59 -20.41
#